data_AF-A0AAV2H9S6-F1
#
_entry.id   AF-A0AAV2H9S6-F1
#
_cell.length_a   1.000
_cell.length_b   1.000
_cell.length_c   1.000
_cell.angle_alpha   90.00
_cell.angle_beta   90.00
_cell.angle_gamma   90.00
#
_symmetry.space_group_name_H-M   'P 1'
#
loop_
_entity.id
_entity.type
_entity.pdbx_description
1 polymer ?
#
loop_
_entity_poly.entity_id
_entity_poly.type
_entity_poly.pdbx_seq_one_letter_code
_entity_poly.pdbx_strand_id
1 'polypeptide(L)'
;MKRSKNSIMPVSNRTIIFVGNFTLLTLIINIFLSSALTLLISTFLVIAVHFMKIPRIDESKISENIHNLFKLDKNNVLKNTIFHKGGAFHAPENTLEAIEQAVKLGVSSVEVDLDFTKDGVGVLIHGPTVDETTDGKGLVSDHTLEQIQSLNAAAKFPNRDEFPAACVPTLESCIELCIRHKLVVFIDCKSNPSKTADLIGKLYQKYPKLYDLGIVCSFYPTIIYAVRKADPNILTGLTHRNFILSQLGGGIDRNKELWKKLIAPWLDILLSWAHWSFLWYFCGNSFFLCCKDNVSFDNKKFWDSLGVRMVIWTVNDSIEKEYLLKTLEIPIITDGFHRPKSIH
;
A
#
# COMPACT_ATOMS: atom_id res chain seq x y z
N MET A 1 50.14 -10.97 5.37
CA MET A 1 49.21 -11.91 6.06
C MET A 1 47.86 -11.84 5.38
N LYS A 2 47.43 -12.98 4.81
CA LYS A 2 46.08 -13.23 4.33
C LYS A 2 45.08 -13.13 5.49
N ARG A 3 43.91 -12.54 5.26
CA ARG A 3 42.63 -13.14 5.68
C ARG A 3 41.51 -12.66 4.76
N SER A 4 41.06 -13.59 3.93
CA SER A 4 39.83 -13.53 3.16
C SER A 4 38.64 -14.00 4.00
N LYS A 5 37.45 -13.79 3.44
CA LYS A 5 36.12 -14.34 3.74
C LYS A 5 35.22 -13.44 4.59
N ASN A 6 34.36 -12.69 3.90
CA ASN A 6 32.92 -12.84 4.13
C ASN A 6 32.28 -13.19 2.79
N SER A 7 31.94 -14.47 2.66
CA SER A 7 31.25 -15.06 1.53
C SER A 7 29.83 -14.48 1.43
N ILE A 8 29.59 -13.73 0.37
CA ILE A 8 28.26 -13.49 -0.17
C ILE A 8 27.69 -14.87 -0.50
N MET A 9 26.61 -15.28 0.17
CA MET A 9 25.90 -16.50 -0.22
C MET A 9 25.38 -16.32 -1.65
N PRO A 10 25.71 -17.22 -2.58
CA PRO A 10 25.35 -17.06 -3.97
C PRO A 10 23.84 -17.27 -4.14
N VAL A 11 23.34 -16.76 -5.26
CA VAL A 11 22.00 -16.89 -5.84
C VAL A 11 21.46 -18.35 -5.89
N SER A 12 22.25 -19.35 -5.47
CA SER A 12 21.96 -20.78 -5.57
C SER A 12 20.78 -21.26 -4.71
N ASN A 13 20.58 -20.75 -3.49
CA ASN A 13 19.53 -21.31 -2.62
C ASN A 13 18.11 -20.93 -3.07
N ARG A 14 17.94 -19.83 -3.80
CA ARG A 14 16.61 -19.36 -4.24
C ARG A 14 16.17 -19.99 -5.55
N THR A 15 17.11 -20.24 -6.46
CA THR A 15 16.88 -21.18 -7.55
C THR A 15 16.55 -22.56 -6.98
N ILE A 16 17.22 -23.01 -5.91
CA ILE A 16 16.91 -24.30 -5.27
C ILE A 16 15.53 -24.33 -4.62
N ILE A 17 15.04 -23.25 -4.02
CA ILE A 17 13.68 -23.20 -3.43
C ILE A 17 12.61 -23.09 -4.53
N PHE A 18 12.81 -22.25 -5.54
CA PHE A 18 11.90 -22.18 -6.69
C PHE A 18 11.89 -23.50 -7.47
N VAL A 19 13.06 -24.04 -7.80
CA VAL A 19 13.20 -25.37 -8.40
C VAL A 19 12.65 -26.43 -7.47
N GLY A 20 12.85 -26.36 -6.15
CA GLY A 20 12.33 -27.33 -5.19
C GLY A 20 10.81 -27.34 -5.14
N ASN A 21 10.18 -26.16 -5.03
CA ASN A 21 8.72 -26.00 -5.04
C ASN A 21 8.13 -26.34 -6.42
N PHE A 22 8.80 -25.93 -7.50
CA PHE A 22 8.43 -26.29 -8.86
C PHE A 22 8.55 -27.80 -9.05
N THR A 23 9.64 -28.43 -8.62
CA THR A 23 9.85 -29.88 -8.72
C THR A 23 8.82 -30.63 -7.87
N LEU A 24 8.47 -30.15 -6.67
CA LEU A 24 7.43 -30.75 -5.84
C LEU A 24 6.05 -30.64 -6.51
N LEU A 25 5.72 -29.48 -7.08
CA LEU A 25 4.49 -29.30 -7.87
C LEU A 25 4.51 -30.20 -9.12
N THR A 26 5.64 -30.29 -9.81
CA THR A 26 5.87 -31.14 -10.98
C THR A 26 5.77 -32.62 -10.60
N LEU A 27 6.24 -33.01 -9.41
CA LEU A 27 6.16 -34.37 -8.87
C LEU A 27 4.70 -34.72 -8.54
N ILE A 28 3.98 -33.81 -7.89
CA ILE A 28 2.54 -33.97 -7.61
C ILE A 28 1.76 -34.10 -8.93
N ILE A 29 2.07 -33.27 -9.93
CA ILE A 29 1.46 -33.35 -11.28
C ILE A 29 1.85 -34.68 -11.95
N ASN A 30 3.12 -35.12 -11.87
CA ASN A 30 3.61 -36.40 -12.42
C ASN A 30 3.04 -37.65 -11.74
N ILE A 31 2.61 -37.57 -10.48
CA ILE A 31 1.93 -38.68 -9.79
C ILE A 31 0.54 -38.92 -10.40
N PHE A 32 -0.06 -37.93 -11.05
CA PHE A 32 -1.42 -38.00 -11.60
C PHE A 32 -1.52 -37.83 -13.13
N LEU A 33 -0.47 -37.37 -13.80
CA LEU A 33 -0.42 -37.05 -15.24
C LEU A 33 0.85 -37.64 -15.86
N SER A 34 0.79 -38.05 -17.13
CA SER A 34 1.99 -38.56 -17.83
C SER A 34 3.11 -37.50 -17.84
N SER A 35 4.37 -37.94 -17.81
CA SER A 35 5.54 -37.05 -17.79
C SER A 35 5.56 -36.01 -18.92
N ALA A 36 5.01 -36.36 -20.09
CA ALA A 36 4.84 -35.45 -21.21
C ALA A 36 3.79 -34.34 -20.93
N LEU A 37 2.67 -34.69 -20.32
CA LEU A 37 1.61 -33.74 -19.98
C LEU A 37 2.07 -32.76 -18.89
N THR A 38 2.84 -33.25 -17.92
CA THR A 38 3.47 -32.41 -16.90
C THR A 38 4.44 -31.38 -17.50
N LEU A 39 5.28 -31.79 -18.45
CA LEU A 39 6.19 -30.88 -19.13
C LEU A 39 5.44 -29.83 -19.94
N LEU A 40 4.36 -30.22 -20.63
CA LEU A 40 3.51 -29.29 -21.38
C LEU A 40 2.85 -28.26 -20.46
N ILE A 41 2.24 -28.69 -19.35
CA ILE A 41 1.60 -27.79 -18.37
C ILE A 41 2.65 -26.85 -17.78
N SER A 42 3.80 -27.37 -17.38
CA SER A 42 4.88 -26.59 -16.77
C SER A 42 5.43 -25.54 -17.73
N THR A 43 5.66 -25.91 -18.99
CA THR A 43 6.11 -25.00 -20.04
C THR A 43 5.06 -23.93 -20.32
N PHE A 44 3.79 -24.33 -20.45
CA PHE A 44 2.68 -23.40 -20.62
C PHE A 44 2.59 -22.40 -19.46
N LEU A 45 2.74 -22.84 -18.21
CA LEU A 45 2.73 -21.97 -17.04
C LEU A 45 3.90 -20.97 -17.04
N VAL A 46 5.11 -21.42 -17.39
CA VAL A 46 6.28 -20.52 -17.50
C VAL A 46 6.05 -19.46 -18.58
N ILE A 47 5.53 -19.88 -19.74
CA ILE A 47 5.19 -18.96 -20.84
C ILE A 47 4.09 -17.98 -20.39
N ALA A 48 3.01 -18.47 -19.78
CA ALA A 48 1.92 -17.65 -19.27
C ALA A 48 2.44 -16.61 -18.26
N VAL A 49 3.27 -17.02 -17.30
CA VAL A 49 3.90 -16.09 -16.34
C VAL A 49 4.78 -15.07 -17.05
N HIS A 50 5.54 -15.46 -18.07
CA HIS A 50 6.39 -14.54 -18.83
C HIS A 50 5.58 -13.46 -19.55
N PHE A 51 4.43 -13.80 -20.12
CA PHE A 51 3.56 -12.86 -20.84
C PHE A 51 2.62 -12.05 -19.94
N MET A 52 2.23 -12.62 -18.79
CA MET A 52 1.32 -11.95 -17.85
C MET A 52 2.04 -11.08 -16.83
N LYS A 53 3.35 -11.28 -16.58
CA LYS A 53 4.08 -10.40 -15.66
C LYS A 53 4.16 -8.98 -16.21
N ILE A 54 4.07 -8.01 -15.32
CA ILE A 54 4.35 -6.61 -15.63
C ILE A 54 5.81 -6.33 -15.23
N PRO A 55 6.65 -5.79 -16.14
CA PRO A 55 8.03 -5.48 -15.79
C PRO A 55 8.09 -4.47 -14.65
N ARG A 56 9.15 -4.52 -13.84
CA ARG A 56 9.40 -3.54 -12.80
C ARG A 56 9.92 -2.25 -13.40
N ILE A 57 9.69 -1.14 -12.71
CA ILE A 57 10.30 0.15 -13.07
C ILE A 57 11.79 0.07 -12.75
N ASP A 58 12.60 0.54 -13.68
CA ASP A 58 14.05 0.66 -13.49
C ASP A 58 14.34 1.68 -12.39
N GLU A 59 15.23 1.34 -11.46
CA GLU A 59 15.65 2.21 -10.36
C GLU A 59 16.14 3.58 -10.85
N SER A 60 16.77 3.65 -12.03
CA SER A 60 17.24 4.91 -12.63
C SER A 60 16.12 5.87 -13.06
N LYS A 61 14.88 5.37 -13.19
CA LYS A 61 13.71 6.18 -13.55
C LYS A 61 12.93 6.68 -12.34
N ILE A 62 13.30 6.26 -11.14
CA ILE A 62 12.61 6.66 -9.91
C ILE A 62 13.11 8.05 -9.52
N SER A 63 12.17 8.94 -9.22
CA SER A 63 12.49 10.34 -8.94
C SER A 63 13.32 10.50 -7.67
N GLU A 64 14.07 11.59 -7.59
CA GLU A 64 14.84 11.93 -6.40
C GLU A 64 13.93 12.14 -5.17
N ASN A 65 12.73 12.67 -5.35
CA ASN A 65 11.75 12.86 -4.26
C ASN A 65 11.42 11.52 -3.58
N ILE A 66 11.20 10.48 -4.38
CA ILE A 66 10.89 9.14 -3.87
C ILE A 66 12.14 8.48 -3.30
N HIS A 67 13.32 8.65 -3.92
CA HIS A 67 14.57 8.16 -3.32
C HIS A 67 14.84 8.80 -1.95
N ASN A 68 14.54 10.09 -1.79
CA ASN A 68 14.75 10.82 -0.54
C ASN A 68 13.86 10.30 0.59
N LEU A 69 12.67 9.77 0.28
CA LEU A 69 11.82 9.11 1.28
C LEU A 69 12.53 7.91 1.95
N PHE A 70 13.45 7.23 1.25
CA PHE A 70 14.20 6.08 1.76
C PHE A 70 15.62 6.43 2.20
N LYS A 71 16.09 7.66 1.93
CA LYS A 71 17.33 8.19 2.50
C LYS A 71 17.02 8.83 3.85
N LEU A 72 16.80 7.98 4.85
CA LEU A 72 16.35 8.44 6.16
C LEU A 72 17.35 9.40 6.79
N ASP A 73 16.87 10.60 7.13
CA ASP A 73 17.63 11.56 7.93
C ASP A 73 17.47 11.21 9.41
N LYS A 74 18.52 10.66 10.03
CA LYS A 74 18.49 10.24 11.45
C LYS A 74 18.20 11.41 12.40
N ASN A 75 18.40 12.65 11.95
CA ASN A 75 18.15 13.86 12.73
C ASN A 75 16.79 14.50 12.41
N ASN A 76 16.11 14.07 11.34
CA ASN A 76 14.82 14.63 10.92
C ASN A 76 13.78 13.54 10.72
N VAL A 77 13.14 13.17 11.82
CA VAL A 77 12.12 12.12 11.84
C VAL A 77 10.91 12.47 10.97
N LEU A 78 10.53 13.75 10.89
CA LEU A 78 9.38 14.23 10.11
C LEU A 78 9.53 13.95 8.60
N LYS A 79 10.74 14.07 8.07
CA LYS A 79 11.04 13.75 6.66
C LYS A 79 10.94 12.26 6.34
N ASN A 80 11.03 11.42 7.37
CA ASN A 80 11.06 9.97 7.27
C ASN A 80 9.68 9.32 7.47
N THR A 81 8.66 10.13 7.72
CA THR A 81 7.31 9.68 8.01
C THR A 81 6.35 10.06 6.90
N ILE A 82 5.43 9.15 6.63
CA ILE A 82 4.28 9.36 5.76
C ILE A 82 3.08 9.58 6.67
N PHE A 83 2.39 10.70 6.49
CA PHE A 83 1.22 11.02 7.31
C PHE A 83 0.00 10.26 6.80
N HIS A 84 -0.47 9.32 7.62
CA HIS A 84 -1.63 8.45 7.37
C HIS A 84 -2.88 9.31 7.24
N LYS A 85 -3.66 9.09 6.17
CA LYS A 85 -4.88 9.84 5.86
C LYS A 85 -4.67 11.37 5.88
N GLY A 86 -3.51 11.83 5.43
CA GLY A 86 -3.09 13.23 5.47
C GLY A 86 -2.60 13.74 6.84
N GLY A 87 -2.60 12.92 7.89
CA GLY A 87 -2.14 13.30 9.24
C GLY A 87 -3.28 13.37 10.24
N ALA A 88 -3.94 12.23 10.47
CA ALA A 88 -5.18 12.12 11.25
C ALA A 88 -5.11 12.59 12.73
N PHE A 89 -3.91 12.78 13.31
CA PHE A 89 -3.77 13.41 14.64
C PHE A 89 -3.80 14.94 14.60
N HIS A 90 -3.61 15.55 13.44
CA HIS A 90 -3.36 16.99 13.29
C HIS A 90 -4.53 17.72 12.63
N ALA A 91 -5.36 17.02 11.84
CA ALA A 91 -6.61 17.53 11.30
C ALA A 91 -7.56 16.35 10.98
N PRO A 92 -8.83 16.62 10.62
CA PRO A 92 -9.77 15.60 10.18
C PRO A 92 -9.19 14.77 9.04
N GLU A 93 -9.20 13.44 9.18
CA GLU A 93 -8.58 12.52 8.23
C GLU A 93 -9.15 12.65 6.80
N ASN A 94 -8.30 12.38 5.79
CA ASN A 94 -8.67 12.41 4.37
C ASN A 94 -9.24 13.76 3.88
N THR A 95 -8.87 14.88 4.51
CA THR A 95 -9.25 16.24 4.08
C THR A 95 -8.07 17.02 3.49
N LEU A 96 -8.35 18.12 2.79
CA LEU A 96 -7.29 19.03 2.32
C LEU A 96 -6.60 19.73 3.49
N GLU A 97 -7.35 20.02 4.56
CA GLU A 97 -6.84 20.60 5.80
C GLU A 97 -5.81 19.71 6.47
N ALA A 98 -6.00 18.38 6.48
CA ALA A 98 -5.00 17.43 6.97
C ALA A 98 -3.69 17.54 6.19
N ILE A 99 -3.78 17.52 4.86
CA ILE A 99 -2.61 17.64 3.99
C ILE A 99 -1.90 18.99 4.20
N GLU A 100 -2.65 20.10 4.28
CA GLU A 100 -2.10 21.43 4.59
C GLU A 100 -1.39 21.46 5.96
N GLN A 101 -1.93 20.78 6.97
CA GLN A 101 -1.24 20.65 8.26
C GLN A 101 0.03 19.80 8.14
N ALA A 102 0.02 18.72 7.36
CA ALA A 102 1.22 17.93 7.09
C ALA A 102 2.33 18.78 6.44
N VAL A 103 1.95 19.65 5.48
CA VAL A 103 2.86 20.61 4.83
C VAL A 103 3.45 21.58 5.86
N LYS A 104 2.61 22.19 6.71
CA LYS A 104 3.06 23.12 7.76
C LYS A 104 4.02 22.48 8.76
N LEU A 105 3.83 21.20 9.05
CA LEU A 105 4.70 20.41 9.92
C LEU A 105 6.01 19.97 9.24
N GLY A 106 6.16 20.20 7.93
CA GLY A 106 7.38 19.90 7.18
C GLY A 106 7.51 18.43 6.75
N VAL A 107 6.40 17.70 6.71
CA VAL A 107 6.37 16.32 6.21
C VAL A 107 6.46 16.31 4.69
N SER A 108 7.19 15.35 4.13
CA SER A 108 7.43 15.25 2.68
C SER A 108 6.51 14.25 1.97
N SER A 109 5.69 13.52 2.72
CA SER A 109 4.82 12.49 2.18
C SER A 109 3.52 12.30 2.97
N VAL A 110 2.43 12.07 2.26
CA VAL A 110 1.12 11.76 2.82
C VAL A 110 0.57 10.48 2.20
N GLU A 111 -0.29 9.80 2.94
CA GLU A 111 -1.12 8.71 2.44
C GLU A 111 -2.59 9.13 2.51
N VAL A 112 -3.38 8.71 1.51
CA VAL A 112 -4.81 9.01 1.41
C VAL A 112 -5.56 7.79 0.89
N ASP A 113 -6.78 7.61 1.37
CA ASP A 113 -7.66 6.50 0.98
C ASP A 113 -8.58 6.92 -0.19
N LEU A 114 -8.66 6.11 -1.25
CA LEU A 114 -9.56 6.33 -2.38
C LEU A 114 -10.79 5.41 -2.31
N ASP A 115 -11.97 6.01 -2.47
CA ASP A 115 -13.19 5.30 -2.84
C ASP A 115 -14.02 6.09 -3.87
N PHE A 116 -15.15 5.55 -4.30
CA PHE A 116 -15.97 6.12 -5.37
C PHE A 116 -17.40 6.42 -4.92
N THR A 117 -17.86 7.61 -5.31
CA THR A 117 -19.26 8.02 -5.21
C THR A 117 -20.15 7.27 -6.21
N LYS A 118 -21.47 7.42 -6.06
CA LYS A 118 -22.52 6.87 -6.92
C LYS A 118 -22.37 7.28 -8.39
N ASP A 119 -22.08 8.55 -8.63
CA ASP A 119 -21.80 9.15 -9.94
C ASP A 119 -20.36 8.88 -10.43
N GLY A 120 -19.57 8.17 -9.62
CA GLY A 120 -18.30 7.58 -10.00
C GLY A 120 -17.09 8.49 -9.93
N VAL A 121 -17.18 9.57 -9.16
CA VAL A 121 -16.06 10.43 -8.83
C VAL A 121 -15.21 9.78 -7.72
N GLY A 122 -13.88 9.86 -7.87
CA GLY A 122 -12.94 9.42 -6.84
C GLY A 122 -12.83 10.44 -5.73
N VAL A 123 -13.12 10.03 -4.49
CA VAL A 123 -13.12 10.87 -3.28
C VAL A 123 -12.23 10.28 -2.21
N LEU A 124 -11.75 11.13 -1.30
CA LEU A 124 -10.90 10.70 -0.19
C LEU A 124 -11.74 10.36 1.02
N ILE A 125 -11.79 9.07 1.40
CA ILE A 125 -12.50 8.64 2.61
C ILE A 125 -12.04 7.25 3.05
N HIS A 126 -11.96 7.06 4.36
CA HIS A 126 -11.63 5.76 4.93
C HIS A 126 -12.88 4.91 5.12
N GLY A 127 -12.89 3.71 4.53
CA GLY A 127 -13.95 2.73 4.75
C GLY A 127 -15.13 2.90 3.78
N PRO A 128 -16.09 1.95 3.78
CA PRO A 128 -17.18 1.92 2.81
C PRO A 128 -18.33 2.87 3.16
N THR A 129 -18.34 3.46 4.35
CA THR A 129 -19.42 4.31 4.88
C THR A 129 -18.91 5.68 5.27
N VAL A 130 -19.78 6.69 5.18
CA VAL A 130 -19.45 8.08 5.59
C VAL A 130 -19.55 8.30 7.12
N ASP A 131 -20.19 7.38 7.85
CA ASP A 131 -20.56 7.49 9.27
C ASP A 131 -19.35 7.65 10.21
N GLU A 132 -18.20 7.09 9.84
CA GLU A 132 -17.02 7.01 10.70
C GLU A 132 -16.33 8.37 10.88
N THR A 133 -16.40 9.24 9.87
CA THR A 133 -15.67 10.52 9.84
C THR A 133 -16.58 11.73 9.69
N THR A 134 -17.78 11.55 9.13
CA THR A 134 -18.71 12.64 8.82
C THR A 134 -19.93 12.69 9.74
N ASP A 135 -20.80 13.68 9.53
CA ASP A 135 -22.13 13.77 10.12
C ASP A 135 -23.23 13.05 9.32
N GLY A 136 -22.88 12.50 8.14
CA GLY A 136 -23.77 11.72 7.29
C GLY A 136 -23.92 10.26 7.72
N LYS A 137 -24.71 9.50 6.95
CA LYS A 137 -24.89 8.05 7.12
C LYS A 137 -25.00 7.32 5.80
N GLY A 138 -24.55 6.07 5.77
CA GLY A 138 -24.71 5.16 4.64
C GLY A 138 -23.43 4.96 3.83
N LEU A 139 -23.54 4.20 2.73
CA LEU A 139 -22.39 3.87 1.91
C LEU A 139 -21.90 5.08 1.11
N VAL A 140 -20.59 5.16 0.91
CA VAL A 140 -19.97 6.15 0.00
C VAL A 140 -20.56 6.02 -1.41
N SER A 141 -20.77 4.77 -1.85
CA SER A 141 -21.35 4.46 -3.16
C SER A 141 -22.82 4.85 -3.33
N ASP A 142 -23.51 5.26 -2.26
CA ASP A 142 -24.90 5.70 -2.33
C ASP A 142 -25.02 7.23 -2.49
N HIS A 143 -23.93 7.98 -2.27
CA HIS A 143 -23.88 9.42 -2.37
C HIS A 143 -23.30 9.88 -3.72
N THR A 144 -23.87 10.92 -4.32
CA THR A 144 -23.22 11.69 -5.40
C THR A 144 -22.11 12.57 -4.84
N LEU A 145 -21.24 13.11 -5.71
CA LEU A 145 -20.20 14.05 -5.27
C LEU A 145 -20.78 15.25 -4.52
N GLU A 146 -21.85 15.86 -5.04
CA GLU A 146 -22.50 17.01 -4.42
C GLU A 146 -23.02 16.66 -3.00
N GLN A 147 -23.65 15.50 -2.86
CA GLN A 147 -24.17 15.05 -1.57
C GLN A 147 -23.05 14.77 -0.57
N ILE A 148 -21.99 14.07 -0.97
CA ILE A 148 -20.91 13.72 -0.03
C ILE A 148 -20.07 14.95 0.38
N GLN A 149 -19.90 15.93 -0.51
CA GLN A 149 -19.20 17.19 -0.22
C GLN A 149 -20.00 18.11 0.70
N SER A 150 -21.32 17.93 0.81
CA SER A 150 -22.15 18.68 1.75
C SER A 150 -22.01 18.21 3.21
N LEU A 151 -21.38 17.05 3.42
CA LEU A 151 -21.14 16.49 4.76
C LEU A 151 -19.96 17.16 5.45
N ASN A 152 -20.06 17.33 6.75
CA ASN A 152 -18.96 17.84 7.59
C ASN A 152 -17.96 16.72 7.89
N ALA A 153 -16.82 16.71 7.21
CA ALA A 153 -15.76 15.71 7.40
C ALA A 153 -14.97 15.87 8.71
N ALA A 154 -15.19 16.96 9.46
CA ALA A 154 -14.66 17.14 10.80
C ALA A 154 -15.61 16.67 11.91
N ALA A 155 -16.83 16.21 11.60
CA ALA A 155 -17.88 15.99 12.60
C ALA A 155 -17.47 15.12 13.80
N LYS A 156 -16.58 14.14 13.57
CA LYS A 156 -16.06 13.19 14.57
C LYS A 156 -14.65 13.54 15.10
N PHE A 157 -14.05 14.63 14.63
CA PHE A 157 -12.71 15.04 15.03
C PHE A 157 -12.73 15.82 16.37
N PRO A 158 -11.83 15.53 17.34
CA PRO A 158 -11.84 16.16 18.66
C PRO A 158 -11.80 17.71 18.67
N ASN A 159 -11.13 18.34 17.69
CA ASN A 159 -11.05 19.80 17.58
C ASN A 159 -11.75 20.32 16.32
N ARG A 160 -12.91 19.75 15.96
CA ARG A 160 -13.63 20.06 14.73
C ARG A 160 -13.92 21.54 14.50
N ASP A 161 -14.06 22.33 15.56
CA ASP A 161 -14.38 23.76 15.48
C ASP A 161 -13.22 24.56 14.87
N GLU A 162 -12.00 24.02 14.87
CA GLU A 162 -10.84 24.58 14.15
C GLU A 162 -10.90 24.32 12.63
N PHE A 163 -11.79 23.42 12.19
CA PHE A 163 -11.91 22.95 10.80
C PHE A 163 -13.34 23.08 10.26
N PRO A 164 -13.95 24.29 10.29
CA PRO A 164 -15.35 24.49 9.91
C PRO A 164 -15.62 24.26 8.41
N ALA A 165 -14.58 24.27 7.58
CA ALA A 165 -14.67 24.08 6.12
C ALA A 165 -14.37 22.64 5.67
N ALA A 166 -14.05 21.73 6.59
CA ALA A 166 -13.65 20.38 6.25
C ALA A 166 -14.80 19.60 5.59
N CYS A 167 -14.59 19.25 4.33
CA CYS A 167 -15.47 18.40 3.52
C CYS A 167 -14.71 17.20 2.99
N VAL A 168 -15.43 16.23 2.40
CA VAL A 168 -14.82 15.10 1.69
C VAL A 168 -14.26 15.57 0.34
N PRO A 169 -12.93 15.60 0.11
CA PRO A 169 -12.37 16.14 -1.12
C PRO A 169 -12.33 15.09 -2.24
N THR A 170 -12.22 15.56 -3.48
CA THR A 170 -11.90 14.67 -4.61
C THR A 170 -10.42 14.29 -4.59
N LEU A 171 -10.10 13.11 -5.14
CA LEU A 171 -8.70 12.70 -5.33
C LEU A 171 -7.93 13.73 -6.20
N GLU A 172 -8.59 14.32 -7.18
CA GLU A 172 -7.99 15.35 -8.04
C GLU A 172 -7.56 16.59 -7.25
N SER A 173 -8.42 17.11 -6.35
CA SER A 173 -8.08 18.27 -5.51
C SER A 173 -6.88 17.98 -4.61
N CYS A 174 -6.81 16.76 -4.07
CA CYS A 174 -5.65 16.30 -3.29
C CYS A 174 -4.37 16.26 -4.14
N ILE A 175 -4.43 15.73 -5.37
CA ILE A 175 -3.29 15.67 -6.28
C ILE A 175 -2.77 17.07 -6.62
N GLU A 176 -3.66 18.02 -6.92
CA GLU A 176 -3.28 19.40 -7.20
C GLU A 176 -2.52 20.03 -6.02
N LEU A 177 -2.99 19.78 -4.79
CA LEU A 177 -2.34 20.25 -3.57
C LEU A 177 -0.97 19.58 -3.36
N CYS A 178 -0.88 18.25 -3.49
CA CYS A 178 0.38 17.52 -3.38
C CYS A 178 1.41 17.99 -4.40
N ILE A 179 1.00 18.24 -5.65
CA ILE A 179 1.89 18.77 -6.70
C ILE A 179 2.37 20.19 -6.36
N ARG A 180 1.49 21.05 -5.86
CA ARG A 180 1.82 22.43 -5.47
C ARG A 180 2.92 22.46 -4.42
N HIS A 181 2.85 21.57 -3.44
CA HIS A 181 3.78 21.51 -2.32
C HIS A 181 4.89 20.45 -2.47
N LYS A 182 4.94 19.76 -3.62
CA LYS A 182 5.90 18.68 -3.93
C LYS A 182 5.87 17.53 -2.91
N LEU A 183 4.70 17.15 -2.42
CA LEU A 183 4.54 15.99 -1.54
C LEU A 183 4.47 14.71 -2.36
N VAL A 184 5.15 13.68 -1.85
CA VAL A 184 4.92 12.32 -2.30
C VAL A 184 3.58 11.85 -1.73
N VAL A 185 2.70 11.34 -2.58
CA VAL A 185 1.36 10.88 -2.20
C VAL A 185 1.22 9.38 -2.43
N PHE A 186 0.88 8.66 -1.36
CA PHE A 186 0.45 7.27 -1.41
C PHE A 186 -1.08 7.25 -1.54
N ILE A 187 -1.59 6.65 -2.60
CA ILE A 187 -3.03 6.55 -2.87
C ILE A 187 -3.44 5.09 -2.60
N ASP A 188 -4.12 4.84 -1.48
CA ASP A 188 -4.62 3.51 -1.14
C ASP A 188 -5.97 3.24 -1.81
N CYS A 189 -5.97 2.34 -2.77
CA CYS A 189 -7.13 2.01 -3.58
C CYS A 189 -7.83 0.75 -3.04
N LYS A 190 -9.11 0.87 -2.68
CA LYS A 190 -9.85 -0.20 -1.98
C LYS A 190 -10.79 -1.01 -2.85
N SER A 191 -11.22 -0.49 -3.99
CA SER A 191 -12.29 -1.10 -4.77
C SER A 191 -12.11 -0.95 -6.29
N ASN A 192 -12.91 -1.70 -7.04
CA ASN A 192 -13.13 -1.53 -8.48
C ASN A 192 -11.84 -1.43 -9.34
N PRO A 193 -11.13 -2.54 -9.61
CA PRO A 193 -9.86 -2.52 -10.35
C PRO A 193 -9.88 -1.73 -11.66
N SER A 194 -10.90 -1.93 -12.51
CA SER A 194 -11.00 -1.23 -13.80
C SER A 194 -11.24 0.27 -13.62
N LYS A 195 -12.19 0.64 -12.75
CA LYS A 195 -12.52 2.06 -12.49
C LYS A 195 -11.34 2.81 -11.87
N THR A 196 -10.62 2.14 -10.96
CA THR A 196 -9.38 2.65 -10.36
C THR A 196 -8.31 2.84 -11.42
N ALA A 197 -8.06 1.84 -12.27
CA ALA A 197 -7.08 1.96 -13.36
C ALA A 197 -7.41 3.11 -14.32
N ASP A 198 -8.69 3.26 -14.68
CA ASP A 198 -9.15 4.34 -15.57
C ASP A 198 -8.98 5.73 -14.93
N LEU A 199 -9.38 5.89 -13.66
CA LEU A 199 -9.24 7.16 -12.94
C LEU A 199 -7.76 7.53 -12.76
N ILE A 200 -6.95 6.60 -12.25
CA ILE A 200 -5.52 6.81 -12.01
C ILE A 200 -4.81 7.10 -13.34
N GLY A 201 -5.09 6.33 -14.39
CA GLY A 201 -4.50 6.57 -15.72
C GLY A 201 -4.82 7.97 -16.25
N LYS A 202 -6.07 8.43 -16.15
CA LYS A 202 -6.47 9.79 -16.53
C LYS A 202 -5.76 10.86 -15.71
N LEU A 203 -5.59 10.64 -14.40
CA LEU A 203 -4.90 11.59 -13.52
C LEU A 203 -3.41 11.69 -13.85
N TYR A 204 -2.71 10.56 -14.11
CA TYR A 204 -1.30 10.58 -14.51
C TYR A 204 -1.10 11.20 -15.89
N GLN A 205 -2.04 11.00 -16.82
CA GLN A 205 -2.03 11.70 -18.12
C GLN A 205 -2.23 13.21 -17.96
N LYS A 206 -3.18 13.64 -17.11
CA LYS A 206 -3.47 15.05 -16.85
C LYS A 206 -2.34 15.74 -16.07
N TYR A 207 -1.72 15.02 -15.13
CA TYR A 207 -0.69 15.51 -14.23
C TYR A 207 0.58 14.64 -14.29
N PRO A 208 1.44 14.79 -15.32
CA PRO A 208 2.65 13.96 -15.46
C PRO A 208 3.63 14.03 -14.28
N LYS A 209 3.58 15.10 -13.46
CA LYS A 209 4.35 15.18 -12.21
C LYS A 209 4.05 14.05 -11.22
N LEU A 210 2.92 13.35 -11.37
CA LEU A 210 2.60 12.17 -10.59
C LEU A 210 3.58 11.01 -10.80
N TYR A 211 4.28 10.91 -11.95
CA TYR A 211 5.35 9.90 -12.07
C TYR A 211 6.49 10.13 -11.07
N ASP A 212 6.67 11.38 -10.60
CA ASP A 212 7.71 11.75 -9.63
C ASP A 212 7.22 11.77 -8.18
N LEU A 213 5.91 11.80 -7.95
CA LEU A 213 5.30 12.07 -6.64
C LEU A 213 4.26 11.03 -6.21
N GLY A 214 3.63 10.34 -7.15
CA GLY A 214 2.52 9.43 -6.88
C GLY A 214 2.98 7.98 -6.71
N ILE A 215 2.42 7.32 -5.71
CA ILE A 215 2.55 5.89 -5.48
C ILE A 215 1.15 5.33 -5.25
N VAL A 216 0.76 4.31 -6.01
CA VAL A 216 -0.56 3.67 -5.85
C VAL A 216 -0.39 2.38 -5.05
N CYS A 217 -1.08 2.27 -3.92
CA CYS A 217 -1.06 1.09 -3.07
C CYS A 217 -2.44 0.46 -2.93
N SER A 218 -2.46 -0.82 -2.54
CA SER A 218 -3.71 -1.55 -2.30
C SER A 218 -3.42 -2.88 -1.60
N PHE A 219 -4.36 -3.31 -0.76
CA PHE A 219 -4.44 -4.69 -0.27
C PHE A 219 -4.84 -5.70 -1.36
N TYR A 220 -5.37 -5.23 -2.50
CA TYR A 220 -5.89 -6.08 -3.56
C TYR A 220 -4.91 -6.13 -4.75
N PRO A 221 -4.19 -7.26 -4.96
CA PRO A 221 -3.24 -7.38 -6.06
C PRO A 221 -3.87 -7.16 -7.45
N THR A 222 -5.17 -7.42 -7.58
CA THR A 222 -5.93 -7.20 -8.82
C THR A 222 -6.02 -5.72 -9.19
N ILE A 223 -6.14 -4.82 -8.21
CA ILE A 223 -6.15 -3.37 -8.44
C ILE A 223 -4.77 -2.92 -8.94
N ILE A 224 -3.72 -3.35 -8.23
CA ILE A 224 -2.34 -3.00 -8.61
C ILE A 224 -2.00 -3.53 -10.00
N TYR A 225 -2.37 -4.76 -10.31
CA TYR A 225 -2.19 -5.34 -11.64
C TYR A 225 -2.95 -4.54 -12.71
N ALA A 226 -4.19 -4.14 -12.46
CA ALA A 226 -4.98 -3.35 -13.41
C ALA A 226 -4.34 -1.98 -13.69
N VAL A 227 -3.91 -1.26 -12.64
CA VAL A 227 -3.23 0.03 -12.75
C VAL A 227 -1.92 -0.10 -13.53
N ARG A 228 -1.08 -1.07 -13.16
CA ARG A 228 0.21 -1.34 -13.80
C ARG A 228 0.07 -1.83 -15.25
N LYS A 229 -1.02 -2.53 -15.57
CA LYS A 229 -1.32 -2.98 -16.93
C LYS A 229 -1.76 -1.81 -17.81
N ALA A 230 -2.52 -0.86 -17.24
CA ALA A 230 -2.91 0.35 -17.94
C ALA A 230 -1.69 1.26 -18.18
N ASP A 231 -0.81 1.40 -17.19
CA ASP A 231 0.45 2.14 -17.33
C ASP A 231 1.60 1.50 -16.49
N PRO A 232 2.59 0.88 -17.15
CA PRO A 232 3.71 0.22 -16.50
C PRO A 232 4.79 1.19 -16.00
N ASN A 233 4.59 2.51 -16.05
CA ASN A 233 5.46 3.50 -15.43
C ASN A 233 4.92 4.04 -14.10
N ILE A 234 3.70 3.66 -13.70
CA ILE A 234 3.13 4.06 -12.40
C ILE A 234 3.76 3.25 -11.27
N LEU A 235 4.32 3.94 -10.28
CA LEU A 235 4.89 3.31 -9.10
C LEU A 235 3.78 2.72 -8.22
N THR A 236 3.93 1.44 -7.84
CA THR A 236 2.93 0.73 -7.05
C THR A 236 3.49 -0.03 -5.85
N GLY A 237 2.64 -0.17 -4.83
CA GLY A 237 2.89 -0.95 -3.63
C GLY A 237 1.81 -1.99 -3.34
N LEU A 238 2.21 -3.18 -2.90
CA LEU A 238 1.26 -4.13 -2.30
C LEU A 238 1.20 -3.91 -0.80
N THR A 239 -0.02 -3.71 -0.29
CA THR A 239 -0.28 -3.60 1.14
C THR A 239 -0.63 -4.98 1.70
N HIS A 240 -0.05 -5.33 2.84
CA HIS A 240 -0.22 -6.65 3.43
C HIS A 240 -0.33 -6.58 4.97
N ARG A 241 -1.24 -7.39 5.50
CA ARG A 241 -1.25 -7.87 6.89
C ARG A 241 -1.64 -9.34 6.91
N ASN A 242 -1.22 -10.02 7.97
CA ASN A 242 -1.78 -11.31 8.30
C ASN A 242 -3.29 -11.22 8.57
N PHE A 243 -4.00 -12.30 8.24
CA PHE A 243 -5.41 -12.49 8.55
C PHE A 243 -6.34 -11.44 7.91
N ILE A 244 -5.97 -10.89 6.76
CA ILE A 244 -6.78 -9.86 6.09
C ILE A 244 -8.15 -10.40 5.65
N LEU A 245 -8.23 -11.67 5.23
CA LEU A 245 -9.45 -12.31 4.76
C LEU A 245 -10.29 -12.88 5.92
N SER A 246 -9.65 -13.34 6.99
CA SER A 246 -10.34 -13.91 8.15
C SER A 246 -10.72 -12.88 9.21
N GLN A 247 -9.97 -11.78 9.38
CA GLN A 247 -10.11 -10.85 10.51
C GLN A 247 -10.17 -9.37 10.09
N LEU A 248 -10.89 -8.55 10.85
CA LEU A 248 -10.96 -7.08 10.68
C LEU A 248 -9.79 -6.34 11.36
N GLY A 249 -9.14 -6.98 12.34
CA GLY A 249 -8.10 -6.41 13.19
C GLY A 249 -8.37 -6.79 14.65
N GLY A 250 -7.33 -6.87 15.48
CA GLY A 250 -7.48 -7.21 16.91
C GLY A 250 -8.12 -8.57 17.21
N GLY A 251 -8.06 -9.51 16.27
CA GLY A 251 -8.65 -10.85 16.42
C GLY A 251 -10.15 -10.97 16.12
N ILE A 252 -10.80 -9.89 15.65
CA ILE A 252 -12.24 -9.91 15.36
C ILE A 252 -12.49 -10.58 14.00
N ASP A 253 -13.34 -11.61 13.99
CA ASP A 253 -13.78 -12.31 12.76
C ASP A 253 -14.42 -11.34 11.76
N ARG A 254 -13.93 -11.37 10.52
CA ARG A 254 -14.50 -10.59 9.41
C ARG A 254 -15.81 -11.18 8.89
N ASN A 255 -15.89 -12.51 8.85
CA ASN A 255 -16.98 -13.21 8.20
C ASN A 255 -18.01 -13.68 9.23
N LYS A 256 -19.31 -13.54 8.92
CA LYS A 256 -20.38 -14.01 9.81
C LYS A 256 -20.72 -15.48 9.54
N GLU A 257 -20.62 -15.89 8.27
CA GLU A 257 -21.00 -17.21 7.79
C GLU A 257 -19.96 -18.28 8.13
N LEU A 258 -20.42 -19.41 8.68
CA LEU A 258 -19.55 -20.47 9.19
C LEU A 258 -18.55 -21.00 8.14
N TRP A 259 -19.02 -21.26 6.92
CA TRP A 259 -18.14 -21.79 5.86
C TRP A 259 -17.02 -20.80 5.48
N LYS A 260 -17.30 -19.49 5.51
CA LYS A 260 -16.28 -18.46 5.28
C LYS A 260 -15.28 -18.42 6.43
N LYS A 261 -15.74 -18.55 7.68
CA LYS A 261 -14.85 -18.65 8.86
C LYS A 261 -13.90 -19.86 8.77
N LEU A 262 -14.38 -20.97 8.23
CA LEU A 262 -13.56 -22.19 8.05
C LEU A 262 -12.52 -22.04 6.93
N ILE A 263 -12.88 -21.40 5.81
CA ILE A 263 -12.02 -21.31 4.63
C ILE A 263 -11.06 -20.11 4.68
N ALA A 264 -11.50 -18.96 5.21
CA ALA A 264 -10.72 -17.72 5.17
C ALA A 264 -9.31 -17.82 5.78
N PRO A 265 -9.08 -18.51 6.92
CA PRO A 265 -7.72 -18.68 7.45
C PRO A 265 -6.77 -19.42 6.50
N TRP A 266 -7.27 -20.41 5.76
CA TRP A 266 -6.47 -21.11 4.74
C TRP A 266 -6.15 -20.20 3.56
N LEU A 267 -7.12 -19.37 3.14
CA LEU A 267 -6.88 -18.36 2.11
C LEU A 267 -5.88 -17.30 2.57
N ASP A 268 -5.86 -16.93 3.85
CA ASP A 268 -4.85 -16.03 4.40
C ASP A 268 -3.44 -16.62 4.33
N ILE A 269 -3.27 -17.91 4.64
CA ILE A 269 -1.99 -18.61 4.49
C ILE A 269 -1.55 -18.60 3.03
N LEU A 270 -2.46 -18.92 2.10
CA LEU A 270 -2.18 -18.93 0.66
C LEU A 270 -1.85 -17.53 0.15
N LEU A 271 -2.58 -16.50 0.58
CA LEU A 271 -2.36 -15.11 0.18
C LEU A 271 -1.01 -14.61 0.72
N SER A 272 -0.69 -14.88 1.98
CA SER A 272 0.62 -14.55 2.55
C SER A 272 1.73 -15.23 1.77
N TRP A 273 1.64 -16.55 1.56
CA TRP A 273 2.60 -17.29 0.73
C TRP A 273 2.75 -16.67 -0.67
N ALA A 274 1.65 -16.29 -1.33
CA ALA A 274 1.67 -15.66 -2.65
C ALA A 274 2.38 -14.30 -2.65
N HIS A 275 2.16 -13.46 -1.62
CA HIS A 275 2.86 -12.18 -1.44
C HIS A 275 4.37 -12.39 -1.35
N TRP A 276 4.82 -13.32 -0.51
CA TRP A 276 6.24 -13.61 -0.30
C TRP A 276 6.88 -14.35 -1.48
N SER A 277 6.09 -15.05 -2.30
CA SER A 277 6.61 -15.91 -3.36
C SER A 277 6.69 -15.22 -4.72
N PHE A 278 5.59 -14.66 -5.23
CA PHE A 278 5.53 -14.23 -6.63
C PHE A 278 4.64 -13.03 -6.96
N LEU A 279 3.71 -12.59 -6.09
CA LEU A 279 2.79 -11.50 -6.44
C LEU A 279 3.51 -10.18 -6.74
N TRP A 280 4.59 -9.89 -6.02
CA TRP A 280 5.42 -8.71 -6.25
C TRP A 280 6.07 -8.71 -7.63
N TYR A 281 6.50 -9.88 -8.11
CA TYR A 281 7.13 -10.08 -9.41
C TYR A 281 6.10 -9.98 -10.53
N PHE A 282 4.92 -10.58 -10.32
CA PHE A 282 3.84 -10.59 -11.29
C PHE A 282 3.26 -9.19 -11.54
N CYS A 283 3.06 -8.43 -10.46
CA CYS A 283 2.54 -7.06 -10.55
C CYS A 283 3.61 -6.01 -10.87
N GLY A 284 4.90 -6.38 -10.85
CA GLY A 284 6.00 -5.45 -11.11
C GLY A 284 6.16 -4.37 -10.04
N ASN A 285 5.93 -4.70 -8.76
CA ASN A 285 5.83 -3.70 -7.69
C ASN A 285 7.17 -3.08 -7.31
N SER A 286 7.08 -1.85 -6.83
CA SER A 286 8.21 -1.08 -6.31
C SER A 286 8.23 -1.05 -4.79
N PHE A 287 7.06 -1.17 -4.16
CA PHE A 287 6.90 -1.10 -2.71
C PHE A 287 6.18 -2.32 -2.12
N PHE A 288 6.48 -2.60 -0.85
CA PHE A 288 5.75 -3.55 -0.02
C PHE A 288 5.37 -2.88 1.30
N LEU A 289 4.08 -2.58 1.47
CA LEU A 289 3.54 -1.92 2.64
C LEU A 289 3.14 -2.99 3.65
N CYS A 290 3.90 -3.14 4.73
CA CYS A 290 3.74 -4.22 5.69
C CYS A 290 3.17 -3.71 7.02
N CYS A 291 2.30 -4.51 7.64
CA CYS A 291 1.85 -4.25 9.01
C CYS A 291 3.05 -4.24 9.97
N LYS A 292 3.04 -3.33 10.95
CA LYS A 292 4.08 -3.25 11.97
C LYS A 292 4.27 -4.55 12.77
N ASP A 293 3.21 -5.35 12.91
CA ASP A 293 3.26 -6.64 13.62
C ASP A 293 3.99 -7.74 12.82
N ASN A 294 4.35 -7.47 11.57
CA ASN A 294 4.95 -8.43 10.64
C ASN A 294 6.34 -7.99 10.13
N VAL A 295 7.01 -7.10 10.86
CA VAL A 295 8.33 -6.59 10.48
C VAL A 295 9.46 -7.29 11.24
N SER A 296 10.55 -7.57 10.53
CA SER A 296 11.79 -8.11 11.10
C SER A 296 12.98 -7.67 10.25
N PHE A 297 14.20 -7.82 10.77
CA PHE A 297 15.43 -7.58 10.00
C PHE A 297 15.53 -8.48 8.77
N ASP A 298 15.10 -9.74 8.88
CA ASP A 298 15.15 -10.69 7.78
C ASP A 298 14.12 -10.35 6.70
N ASN A 299 12.95 -9.87 7.10
CA ASN A 299 11.92 -9.38 6.18
C ASN A 299 12.47 -8.20 5.38
N LYS A 300 13.11 -7.22 6.04
CA LYS A 300 13.76 -6.09 5.37
C LYS A 300 14.81 -6.56 4.36
N LYS A 301 15.75 -7.39 4.78
CA LYS A 301 16.81 -7.92 3.91
C LYS A 301 16.24 -8.69 2.71
N PHE A 302 15.16 -9.42 2.91
CA PHE A 302 14.49 -10.14 1.84
C PHE A 302 13.97 -9.19 0.77
N TRP A 303 13.18 -8.18 1.15
CA TRP A 303 12.60 -7.23 0.20
C TRP A 303 13.66 -6.34 -0.46
N ASP A 304 14.66 -5.87 0.30
CA ASP A 304 15.79 -5.11 -0.23
C ASP A 304 16.57 -5.91 -1.29
N SER A 305 16.79 -7.22 -1.06
CA SER A 305 17.46 -8.11 -2.03
C SER A 305 16.70 -8.28 -3.34
N LEU A 306 15.39 -8.04 -3.32
CA LEU A 306 14.53 -8.02 -4.48
C LEU A 306 14.42 -6.62 -5.08
N GLY A 307 15.02 -5.60 -4.47
CA GLY A 307 14.87 -4.18 -4.84
C GLY A 307 13.47 -3.64 -4.59
N VAL A 308 12.66 -4.30 -3.76
CA VAL A 308 11.31 -3.85 -3.39
C VAL A 308 11.42 -3.13 -2.05
N ARG A 309 11.00 -1.87 -2.00
CA ARG A 309 11.20 -1.05 -0.80
C ARG A 309 10.07 -1.27 0.20
N MET A 310 10.43 -1.52 1.45
CA MET A 310 9.45 -1.68 2.52
C MET A 310 8.98 -0.35 3.05
N VAL A 311 7.69 -0.27 3.39
CA VAL A 311 7.10 0.82 4.19
C VAL A 311 6.25 0.16 5.27
N ILE A 312 6.36 0.60 6.52
CA ILE A 312 5.61 0.00 7.63
C ILE A 312 4.43 0.89 7.99
N TRP A 313 3.22 0.34 8.06
CA TRP A 313 2.03 1.15 8.24
C TRP A 313 1.42 1.13 9.66
N THR A 314 0.71 2.22 9.95
CA THR A 314 0.05 2.58 11.23
C THR A 314 0.93 2.41 12.46
N VAL A 315 2.07 3.10 12.46
CA VAL A 315 3.02 3.13 13.57
C VAL A 315 2.81 4.41 14.38
N ASN A 316 2.15 4.31 15.54
CA ASN A 316 1.82 5.48 16.37
C ASN A 316 2.59 5.54 17.69
N ASP A 317 3.08 4.41 18.19
CA ASP A 317 3.88 4.35 19.41
C ASP A 317 5.28 4.95 19.20
N SER A 318 5.75 5.75 20.15
CA SER A 318 7.04 6.44 20.03
C SER A 318 8.24 5.51 20.01
N ILE A 319 8.18 4.39 20.75
CA ILE A 319 9.27 3.41 20.81
C ILE A 319 9.30 2.63 19.49
N GLU A 320 8.14 2.23 18.96
CA GLU A 320 8.04 1.58 17.64
C GLU A 320 8.58 2.49 16.53
N LYS A 321 8.22 3.78 16.54
CA LYS A 321 8.75 4.78 15.59
C LYS A 321 10.27 4.84 15.65
N GLU A 322 10.83 4.96 16.85
CA GLU A 322 12.28 5.06 17.03
C GLU A 322 13.00 3.79 16.53
N TYR A 323 12.48 2.62 16.89
CA TYR A 323 13.04 1.34 16.44
C TYR A 323 13.00 1.20 14.91
N LEU A 324 11.85 1.49 14.28
CA LEU A 324 11.70 1.34 12.84
C LEU A 324 12.58 2.33 12.05
N LEU A 325 12.67 3.57 12.50
CA LEU A 325 13.37 4.63 11.78
C LEU A 325 14.88 4.62 12.04
N LYS A 326 15.32 4.39 13.29
CA LYS A 326 16.75 4.44 13.64
C LYS A 326 17.46 3.10 13.52
N THR A 327 16.75 2.00 13.81
CA THR A 327 17.35 0.66 13.89
C THR A 327 17.11 -0.15 12.63
N LEU A 328 15.86 -0.23 12.18
CA LEU A 328 15.54 -0.93 10.93
C LEU A 328 15.72 -0.06 9.69
N GLU A 329 15.78 1.26 9.84
CA GLU A 329 15.92 2.22 8.74
C GLU A 329 14.83 2.03 7.66
N ILE A 330 13.57 1.93 8.08
CA ILE A 330 12.40 1.78 7.19
C ILE A 330 11.45 2.98 7.40
N PRO A 331 10.99 3.66 6.32
CA PRO A 331 9.95 4.68 6.43
C PRO A 331 8.65 4.11 7.00
N ILE A 332 7.91 4.94 7.72
CA ILE A 332 6.67 4.53 8.39
C ILE A 332 5.49 5.40 7.98
N ILE A 333 4.30 4.81 7.94
CA ILE A 333 3.02 5.52 7.88
C ILE A 333 2.51 5.68 9.31
N THR A 334 2.20 6.92 9.72
CA THR A 334 1.77 7.28 11.09
C THR A 334 0.65 8.31 11.06
N ASP A 335 -0.28 8.24 12.01
CA ASP A 335 -1.35 9.25 12.14
C ASP A 335 -0.79 10.62 12.57
N GLY A 336 0.40 10.64 13.16
CA GLY A 336 1.11 11.85 13.57
C GLY A 336 2.14 11.58 14.66
N PHE A 337 2.91 12.59 15.03
CA PHE A 337 4.02 12.43 15.99
C PHE A 337 3.58 12.40 17.45
N HIS A 338 2.68 13.31 17.81
CA HIS A 338 2.15 13.45 19.15
C HIS A 338 0.65 13.30 19.07
N ARG A 339 0.08 12.35 19.80
CA ARG A 339 -1.37 12.32 20.00
C ARG A 339 -1.73 13.57 20.81
N PRO A 340 -2.66 14.42 20.35
CA PRO A 340 -3.05 15.60 21.11
C PRO A 340 -3.50 15.18 22.52
N LYS A 341 -3.02 15.90 23.54
CA LYS A 341 -3.22 15.57 24.98
C LYS A 341 -4.67 15.68 25.45
N SER A 342 -5.61 16.06 24.58
CA SER A 342 -7.02 16.27 24.91
C SER A 342 -7.87 15.05 24.57
N ILE A 343 -7.66 13.94 25.28
CA ILE A 343 -8.62 12.82 25.28
C ILE A 343 -8.67 12.23 26.71
N HIS A 344 -9.60 12.73 27.51
CA HIS A 344 -10.22 12.00 28.63
C HIS A 344 -11.69 11.81 28.29
#